data_AF-A0A821SH64-F1
#
_entry.id   AF-A0A821SH64-F1
#
_cell.length_a   1.000
_cell.length_b   1.000
_cell.length_c   1.000
_cell.angle_alpha   90.00
_cell.angle_beta   90.00
_cell.angle_gamma   90.00
#
_symmetry.space_group_name_H-M   'P 1'
#
loop_
_entity.id
_entity.type
_entity.pdbx_description
1 polymer ?
#
loop_
_entity_poly.entity_id
_entity_poly.type
_entity_poly.pdbx_seq_one_letter_code
_entity_poly.pdbx_strand_id
1 'polypeptide(L)'
;MSFPVAEEAIQKTIDETEDKVTPWEVIGHSDTGIDYDKLIRRFGSSKISPDLITRIESIIKKPVHHFIRRGIFFSHRDLELILTAYEQKKPFFLYTGRGPSSEAMHLGHLIPFIMT
;
A
#
# COMPACT_ATOMS: atom_id res chain seq x y z
N MET A 1 44.93 -1.77 5.76
CA MET A 1 43.96 -2.89 5.82
C MET A 1 43.14 -2.79 7.09
N SER A 2 42.00 -2.11 7.03
CA SER A 2 40.90 -1.95 8.02
C SER A 2 40.01 -0.87 7.40
N PHE A 3 38.69 -0.97 7.25
CA PHE A 3 37.66 -0.98 8.30
C PHE A 3 36.31 -1.58 7.80
N PRO A 4 36.08 -2.91 7.83
CA PRO A 4 34.75 -3.47 7.56
C PRO A 4 33.77 -3.31 8.74
N VAL A 5 34.28 -3.20 9.97
CA VAL A 5 33.47 -3.21 11.21
C VAL A 5 32.61 -1.95 11.38
N ALA A 6 33.07 -0.80 10.87
CA ALA A 6 32.33 0.46 11.00
C ALA A 6 31.12 0.53 10.05
N GLU A 7 31.27 0.07 8.81
CA GLU A 7 30.16 0.00 7.84
C GLU A 7 29.09 -1.02 8.28
N GLU A 8 29.51 -2.16 8.83
CA GLU A 8 28.58 -3.19 9.32
C GLU A 8 27.77 -2.73 10.54
N ALA A 9 28.39 -1.98 11.45
CA ALA A 9 27.70 -1.39 12.61
C ALA A 9 26.74 -0.26 12.20
N ILE A 10 27.12 0.55 11.20
CA ILE A 10 26.26 1.59 10.62
C ILE A 10 25.08 0.95 9.89
N GLN A 11 25.31 -0.10 9.10
CA GLN A 11 24.24 -0.80 8.37
C GLN A 11 23.24 -1.48 9.32
N LYS A 12 23.74 -2.10 10.40
CA LYS A 12 22.92 -2.75 11.42
C LYS A 12 22.06 -1.74 12.20
N THR A 13 22.60 -0.58 12.53
CA THR A 13 21.84 0.48 13.21
C THR A 13 20.77 1.11 12.30
N ILE A 14 21.03 1.20 11.00
CA ILE A 14 20.01 1.63 10.03
C ILE A 14 18.88 0.60 9.94
N ASP A 15 19.20 -0.69 9.81
CA ASP A 15 18.20 -1.78 9.74
C ASP A 15 17.30 -1.86 11.00
N GLU A 16 17.86 -1.61 12.19
CA GLU A 16 17.11 -1.58 13.46
C GLU A 16 16.17 -0.37 13.59
N THR A 17 16.36 0.67 12.78
CA THR A 17 15.52 1.88 12.79
C THR A 17 14.51 1.93 11.64
N GLU A 18 14.59 0.99 10.68
CA GLU A 18 13.66 0.95 9.56
C GLU A 18 12.35 0.24 9.90
N ASP A 19 11.24 0.75 9.38
CA ASP A 19 9.96 0.05 9.44
C ASP A 19 10.04 -1.32 8.74
N LYS A 20 9.55 -2.36 9.42
CA LYS A 20 9.50 -3.73 8.89
C LYS A 20 8.07 -4.06 8.50
N VAL A 21 7.84 -4.29 7.21
CA VAL A 21 6.52 -4.70 6.68
C VAL A 21 6.68 -5.96 5.86
N THR A 22 6.08 -7.04 6.33
CA THR A 22 6.06 -8.36 5.69
C THR A 22 4.64 -8.93 5.75
N PRO A 23 4.33 -10.03 5.06
CA PRO A 23 3.01 -10.67 5.15
C PRO A 23 2.62 -11.16 6.56
N TRP A 24 3.57 -11.29 7.48
CA TRP A 24 3.34 -11.83 8.84
C TRP A 24 3.51 -10.78 9.94
N GLU A 25 4.33 -9.76 9.71
CA GLU A 25 4.71 -8.78 10.73
C GLU A 25 4.72 -7.36 10.14
N VAL A 26 4.19 -6.43 10.93
CA VAL A 26 4.25 -4.98 10.69
C VAL A 26 4.80 -4.33 11.96
N ILE A 27 5.99 -3.73 11.87
CA ILE A 27 6.68 -3.07 12.97
C ILE A 27 7.04 -1.66 12.51
N GLY A 28 6.48 -0.66 13.17
CA GLY A 28 6.85 0.74 13.01
C GLY A 28 7.68 1.21 14.19
N HIS A 29 8.74 1.98 13.93
CA HIS A 29 9.64 2.48 14.98
C HIS A 29 9.33 3.92 15.43
N SER A 30 8.32 4.55 14.80
CA SER A 30 7.80 5.87 15.18
C SER A 30 6.44 5.76 15.86
N ASP A 31 6.18 6.63 16.84
CA ASP A 31 4.87 6.80 17.47
C ASP A 31 3.78 7.22 16.48
N THR A 32 4.18 7.82 15.35
CA THR A 32 3.27 8.21 14.26
C THR A 32 2.88 7.05 13.35
N GLY A 33 3.43 5.85 13.57
CA GLY A 33 3.24 4.68 12.72
C GLY A 33 4.22 4.62 11.54
N ILE A 34 3.84 3.85 10.52
CA ILE A 34 4.68 3.52 9.35
C ILE A 34 4.83 4.73 8.41
N ASP A 35 6.04 4.97 7.91
CA ASP A 35 6.27 5.90 6.79
C ASP A 35 5.85 5.26 5.45
N TYR A 36 4.61 5.55 5.05
CA TYR A 36 4.03 5.02 3.81
C TYR A 36 4.71 5.55 2.54
N ASP A 37 5.28 6.75 2.55
CA ASP A 37 5.99 7.31 1.37
C ASP A 37 7.37 6.64 1.19
N LYS A 38 8.04 6.28 2.30
CA LYS A 38 9.23 5.40 2.26
C LYS A 38 8.85 3.99 1.77
N LEU A 39 7.71 3.46 2.23
CA LEU A 39 7.23 2.14 1.83
C LEU A 39 6.88 2.03 0.34
N ILE A 40 6.28 3.08 -0.23
CA ILE A 40 6.02 3.18 -1.69
C ILE A 40 7.32 3.01 -2.47
N ARG A 41 8.37 3.75 -2.09
CA ARG A 41 9.69 3.70 -2.73
C ARG A 41 10.36 2.34 -2.57
N ARG A 42 10.37 1.79 -1.35
CA ARG A 42 10.98 0.49 -1.03
C ARG A 42 10.36 -0.65 -1.86
N PHE A 43 9.04 -0.69 -1.96
CA PHE A 43 8.39 -1.73 -2.75
C PHE A 43 8.32 -1.40 -4.25
N GLY A 44 8.63 -0.17 -4.67
CA GLY A 44 8.55 0.23 -6.08
C GLY A 44 7.10 0.28 -6.59
N SER A 45 6.17 0.72 -5.76
CA SER A 45 4.77 0.97 -6.15
C SER A 45 4.57 2.44 -6.52
N SER A 46 3.39 2.79 -7.02
CA SER A 46 3.03 4.17 -7.35
C SER A 46 2.05 4.73 -6.32
N LYS A 47 2.21 5.99 -5.93
CA LYS A 47 1.25 6.70 -5.08
C LYS A 47 -0.03 6.98 -5.88
N ILE A 48 -1.20 6.82 -5.25
CA ILE A 48 -2.46 7.27 -5.83
C ILE A 48 -2.47 8.80 -5.80
N SER A 49 -2.29 9.43 -6.96
CA SER A 49 -2.21 10.88 -7.09
C SER A 49 -3.59 11.55 -7.12
N PRO A 50 -3.67 12.86 -6.82
CA PRO A 50 -4.92 13.62 -7.00
C PRO A 50 -5.46 13.58 -8.44
N ASP A 51 -4.58 13.55 -9.45
CA ASP A 51 -4.96 13.43 -10.85
C ASP A 51 -5.61 12.07 -11.15
N LEU A 52 -5.06 11.00 -10.57
CA LEU A 52 -5.62 9.66 -10.69
C LEU A 52 -6.99 9.57 -10.01
N ILE A 53 -7.16 10.18 -8.83
CA ILE A 53 -8.47 10.28 -8.16
C ILE A 53 -9.47 11.00 -9.07
N THR A 54 -9.08 12.13 -9.64
CA THR A 54 -9.92 12.91 -10.57
C THR A 54 -10.30 12.09 -11.80
N ARG A 55 -9.36 11.33 -12.37
CA ARG A 55 -9.62 10.40 -13.48
C ARG A 55 -10.64 9.34 -13.08
N ILE A 56 -10.50 8.70 -11.92
CA ILE A 56 -11.45 7.69 -11.44
C ILE A 56 -12.85 8.30 -11.33
N GLU A 57 -13.00 9.46 -10.67
CA GLU A 57 -14.29 10.15 -10.52
C GLU A 57 -14.92 10.49 -11.87
N SER A 58 -14.09 10.93 -12.83
CA SER A 58 -14.54 11.22 -14.19
C SER A 58 -15.07 9.99 -14.93
N ILE A 59 -14.52 8.80 -14.65
CA ILE A 59 -14.91 7.55 -15.29
C ILE A 59 -16.19 6.99 -14.65
N ILE A 60 -16.24 6.94 -13.31
CA ILE A 60 -17.34 6.31 -12.56
C ILE A 60 -18.55 7.25 -12.35
N LYS A 61 -18.38 8.56 -12.62
CA LYS A 61 -19.40 9.61 -12.45
C LYS A 61 -19.97 9.70 -11.03
N LYS A 62 -19.15 9.35 -10.03
CA LYS A 62 -19.46 9.37 -8.60
C LYS A 62 -18.20 9.72 -7.81
N PRO A 63 -18.33 10.25 -6.59
CA PRO A 63 -17.18 10.48 -5.73
C PRO A 63 -16.43 9.18 -5.42
N VAL A 64 -15.11 9.20 -5.50
CA VAL A 64 -14.25 8.03 -5.20
C VAL A 64 -14.39 7.63 -3.74
N HIS A 65 -14.37 6.33 -3.42
CA HIS A 65 -14.55 5.85 -2.04
C HIS A 65 -13.68 6.60 -1.02
N HIS A 66 -14.21 6.87 0.18
CA HIS A 66 -13.52 7.70 1.17
C HIS A 66 -12.18 7.09 1.66
N PHE A 67 -11.99 5.78 1.51
CA PHE A 67 -10.70 5.15 1.81
C PHE A 67 -9.58 5.61 0.87
N ILE A 68 -9.87 5.90 -0.40
CA ILE A 68 -8.88 6.48 -1.31
C ILE A 68 -8.71 7.97 -1.02
N ARG A 69 -9.82 8.72 -0.87
CA ARG A 69 -9.75 10.18 -0.61
C ARG A 69 -9.03 10.55 0.68
N ARG A 70 -9.04 9.66 1.68
CA ARG A 70 -8.35 9.84 2.97
C ARG A 70 -6.96 9.20 3.02
N GLY A 71 -6.48 8.60 1.92
CA GLY A 71 -5.16 7.97 1.88
C GLY A 71 -5.04 6.66 2.68
N ILE A 72 -6.15 5.95 2.92
CA ILE A 72 -6.11 4.60 3.52
C ILE A 72 -5.67 3.58 2.45
N PHE A 73 -6.25 3.68 1.25
CA PHE A 73 -5.66 3.10 0.04
C PHE A 73 -4.84 4.20 -0.62
N PHE A 74 -3.51 4.11 -0.50
CA PHE A 74 -2.59 5.19 -0.87
C PHE A 74 -1.65 4.85 -2.03
N SER A 75 -1.51 3.57 -2.37
CA SER A 75 -0.62 3.11 -3.43
C SER A 75 -1.30 2.12 -4.37
N HIS A 76 -0.74 1.94 -5.56
CA HIS A 76 -1.22 1.03 -6.57
C HIS A 76 -0.08 0.51 -7.45
N ARG A 77 -0.39 -0.51 -8.25
CA ARG A 77 0.37 -0.95 -9.43
C ARG A 77 -0.60 -1.07 -10.58
N ASP A 78 -0.26 -0.48 -11.72
CA ASP A 78 -1.01 -0.61 -12.98
C ASP A 78 -2.51 -0.24 -12.96
N LEU A 79 -2.98 0.50 -11.96
CA LEU A 79 -4.35 1.01 -11.89
C LEU A 79 -4.74 1.78 -13.16
N GLU A 80 -3.82 2.56 -13.73
CA GLU A 80 -4.03 3.28 -14.99
C GLU A 80 -4.37 2.35 -16.17
N LEU A 81 -3.81 1.14 -16.19
CA LEU A 81 -4.14 0.12 -17.21
C LEU A 81 -5.57 -0.38 -17.04
N ILE A 82 -6.00 -0.60 -15.79
CA ILE A 82 -7.38 -1.01 -15.48
C ILE A 82 -8.38 0.08 -15.84
N LEU A 83 -8.09 1.35 -15.52
CA LEU A 83 -8.93 2.48 -15.91
C LEU A 83 -9.06 2.59 -17.43
N THR A 84 -7.95 2.44 -18.15
CA THR A 84 -7.94 2.44 -19.61
C THR A 84 -8.74 1.26 -20.18
N ALA A 85 -8.60 0.06 -19.60
CA ALA A 85 -9.38 -1.10 -20.00
C ALA A 85 -10.88 -0.88 -19.80
N TYR A 86 -11.28 -0.29 -18.67
CA TYR A 86 -12.66 0.05 -18.38
C TYR A 86 -13.23 1.06 -19.38
N GLU A 87 -12.49 2.14 -19.69
CA GLU A 87 -12.87 3.14 -20.70
C GLU A 87 -13.06 2.51 -22.09
N GLN A 88 -12.22 1.51 -22.43
CA GLN A 88 -12.31 0.74 -23.67
C GLN A 88 -13.37 -0.38 -23.63
N LYS A 89 -14.16 -0.48 -22.56
CA LYS A 89 -15.17 -1.54 -22.35
C LYS A 89 -14.59 -2.96 -22.38
N LYS A 90 -13.31 -3.10 -22.03
CA LYS A 90 -12.66 -4.41 -21.88
C LYS A 90 -12.96 -4.97 -20.48
N PRO A 91 -13.30 -6.27 -20.37
CA PRO A 91 -13.59 -6.88 -19.08
C PRO A 91 -12.32 -7.05 -18.24
N PHE A 92 -12.48 -6.93 -16.93
CA PHE A 92 -11.53 -7.37 -15.91
C PHE A 92 -12.32 -7.88 -14.69
N PHE A 93 -11.64 -8.51 -13.74
CA PHE A 93 -12.27 -9.02 -12.52
C PHE A 93 -11.51 -8.53 -11.29
N LEU A 94 -12.20 -8.52 -10.15
CA LEU A 94 -11.62 -8.24 -8.84
C LEU A 94 -11.22 -9.55 -8.17
N TYR A 95 -10.07 -9.54 -7.50
CA TYR A 95 -9.59 -10.67 -6.71
C TYR A 95 -8.99 -10.17 -5.40
N THR A 96 -9.56 -10.67 -4.30
CA THR A 96 -9.04 -10.46 -2.95
C THR A 96 -9.14 -11.76 -2.19
N GLY A 97 -8.45 -11.88 -1.07
CA GLY A 97 -8.39 -13.12 -0.31
C GLY A 97 -8.14 -12.88 1.17
N ARG A 98 -8.31 -13.95 1.94
CA ARG A 98 -8.04 -13.99 3.36
C ARG A 98 -7.32 -15.29 3.68
N GLY A 99 -6.10 -15.19 4.20
CA GLY A 99 -5.48 -16.32 4.85
C GLY A 99 -6.26 -16.67 6.11
N PRO A 100 -6.63 -17.94 6.39
CA PRO A 100 -7.30 -18.29 7.63
C PRO A 100 -6.34 -18.05 8.81
N SER A 101 -6.59 -17.05 9.66
CA SER A 101 -5.81 -16.85 10.89
C SER A 101 -6.70 -16.51 12.08
N SER A 102 -6.45 -17.17 13.22
CA SER A 102 -7.20 -17.12 14.49
C SER A 102 -8.70 -17.49 14.41
N GLU A 103 -9.34 -17.77 15.55
CA GLU A 103 -10.76 -18.19 15.60
C GLU A 103 -11.74 -17.10 15.13
N ALA A 104 -11.35 -15.82 15.12
CA ALA A 104 -12.25 -14.70 14.86
C ALA A 104 -11.65 -13.59 13.98
N MET A 105 -12.51 -12.91 13.23
CA MET A 105 -12.18 -11.69 12.50
C MET A 105 -12.32 -10.47 13.41
N HIS A 106 -11.36 -9.55 13.37
CA HIS A 106 -11.48 -8.19 13.91
C HIS A 106 -11.80 -7.14 12.84
N LEU A 107 -12.17 -5.92 13.25
CA LEU A 107 -12.56 -4.80 12.39
C LEU A 107 -11.54 -4.47 11.28
N GLY A 108 -10.24 -4.62 11.55
CA GLY A 108 -9.18 -4.43 10.54
C GLY A 108 -9.37 -5.27 9.27
N HIS A 109 -9.98 -6.45 9.37
CA HIS A 109 -10.25 -7.28 8.19
C HIS A 109 -11.30 -6.67 7.26
N LEU A 110 -12.18 -5.79 7.75
CA LEU A 110 -13.24 -5.19 6.94
C LEU A 110 -12.69 -4.21 5.90
N ILE A 111 -11.53 -3.59 6.14
CA ILE A 111 -10.97 -2.56 5.26
C ILE A 111 -10.79 -3.05 3.81
N PRO A 112 -10.09 -4.18 3.53
CA PRO A 112 -10.00 -4.70 2.18
C PRO A 112 -11.35 -5.17 1.61
N PHE A 113 -12.23 -5.75 2.43
CA PHE A 113 -13.53 -6.26 1.95
C PHE A 113 -14.55 -5.17 1.62
N ILE A 114 -14.56 -4.05 2.34
CA ILE A 114 -15.44 -2.91 2.05
C ILE A 114 -15.01 -2.20 0.76
N MET A 115 -13.72 -2.21 0.44
CA MET A 115 -13.19 -1.56 -0.75
C MET A 115 -13.38 -2.40 -2.03
N THR A 116 -13.45 -3.71 -1.90
CA THR A 116 -13.63 -4.65 -3.02
C THR A 116 -15.07 -4.64 -3.49
#